data_AF-A0A1B7WWJ1-F1
#
_entry.id   AF-A0A1B7WWJ1-F1
#
_cell.length_a   1.000
_cell.length_b   1.000
_cell.length_c   1.000
_cell.angle_alpha   90.00
_cell.angle_beta   90.00
_cell.angle_gamma   90.00
#
_symmetry.space_group_name_H-M   'P 1'
#
loop_
_entity.id
_entity.type
_entity.pdbx_description
1 polymer ?
#
loop_
_entity_poly.entity_id
_entity_poly.type
_entity_poly.pdbx_seq_one_letter_code
_entity_poly.pdbx_strand_id
1 'polypeptide(L)'
;MKKQETAKTPNEWLQILAAAGKGIPDEIPPGFKSVPAISSETGMSETQTRRYLREAVKLGLVEERKLKVVAGNKLYPSAHFKICSSQKRSA
;
A
#
# COMPACT_ATOMS: atom_id res chain seq x y z
N MET A 1 36.73 0.02 12.77
CA MET A 1 35.98 1.21 13.24
C MET A 1 34.66 0.74 13.83
N LYS A 2 34.53 0.72 15.17
CA LYS A 2 33.29 0.31 15.85
C LYS A 2 32.36 1.53 15.89
N LYS A 3 31.21 1.45 15.22
CA LYS A 3 30.17 2.49 15.29
C LYS A 3 29.60 2.49 16.70
N GLN A 4 29.81 3.59 17.43
CA GLN A 4 29.17 3.82 18.72
C GLN A 4 27.69 4.09 18.45
N GLU A 5 26.81 3.17 18.87
CA GLU A 5 25.38 3.44 18.99
C GLU A 5 25.18 4.40 20.16
N THR A 6 25.00 5.68 19.85
CA THR A 6 24.56 6.66 20.83
C THR A 6 23.13 6.33 21.25
N ALA A 7 22.94 5.99 22.53
CA ALA A 7 21.64 5.75 23.13
C ALA A 7 20.76 6.98 22.95
N LYS A 8 19.65 6.83 22.20
CA LYS A 8 18.71 7.91 21.92
C LYS A 8 18.07 8.38 23.22
N THR A 9 18.11 9.69 23.47
CA THR A 9 17.54 10.32 24.66
C THR A 9 16.00 10.24 24.63
N PRO A 10 15.31 10.31 25.79
CA PRO A 10 13.84 10.25 25.84
C PRO A 10 13.13 11.28 24.95
N ASN A 11 13.74 12.45 24.76
CA ASN A 11 13.20 13.52 23.92
C ASN A 11 13.33 13.20 22.41
N GLU A 12 14.41 12.54 22.00
CA GLU A 12 14.58 12.05 20.63
C GLU A 12 13.57 10.95 20.29
N TRP A 13 13.27 10.06 21.25
CA TRP A 13 12.21 9.06 21.08
C TRP A 13 10.84 9.71 20.89
N LEU A 14 10.50 10.74 21.67
CA LEU A 14 9.25 11.46 21.51
C LEU A 14 9.12 12.13 20.14
N GLN A 15 10.21 12.69 19.61
CA GLN A 15 10.21 13.28 18.26
C GLN A 15 10.06 12.22 17.17
N ILE A 16 10.72 11.07 17.31
CA ILE A 16 10.58 9.94 16.39
C ILE A 16 9.15 9.38 16.42
N LEU A 17 8.56 9.22 17.61
CA LEU A 17 7.19 8.75 17.78
C LEU A 17 6.17 9.77 17.27
N ALA A 18 6.39 11.07 17.49
CA ALA A 18 5.56 12.14 16.95
C ALA A 18 5.64 12.21 15.42
N ALA A 19 6.83 12.01 14.85
CA ALA A 19 7.01 11.92 13.40
C ALA A 19 6.35 10.65 12.82
N ALA A 20 6.45 9.52 13.50
CA ALA A 20 5.76 8.28 13.14
C ALA A 20 4.23 8.44 13.22
N GLY A 21 3.73 9.20 14.19
CA GLY A 21 2.31 9.52 14.37
C GLY A 21 1.75 10.52 13.34
N LYS A 22 2.57 11.49 12.90
CA LYS A 22 2.24 12.38 11.77
C LYS A 22 2.15 11.62 10.45
N GLY A 23 2.87 10.50 10.37
CA GLY A 23 2.82 9.51 9.30
C GLY A 23 3.38 10.05 7.99
N ILE A 24 4.38 9.35 7.45
CA ILE A 24 4.84 9.59 6.10
C ILE A 24 3.88 8.79 5.20
N PRO A 25 3.23 9.39 4.20
CA PRO A 25 2.46 8.64 3.22
C PRO A 25 3.37 7.60 2.55
N ASP A 26 2.88 6.37 2.39
CA ASP A 26 3.65 5.37 1.67
C ASP A 26 3.64 5.76 0.18
N GLU A 27 4.82 5.77 -0.44
CA GLU A 27 4.92 5.97 -1.89
C GLU A 27 4.27 4.77 -2.61
N ILE A 28 3.37 5.05 -3.56
CA ILE A 28 2.66 4.00 -4.30
C ILE A 28 3.65 3.35 -5.27
N PRO A 29 3.96 2.05 -5.14
CA PRO A 29 4.93 1.42 -6.02
C PRO A 29 4.43 1.37 -7.47
N PRO A 30 5.32 1.42 -8.47
CA PRO A 30 4.92 1.45 -9.87
C PRO A 30 4.11 0.20 -10.27
N GLY A 31 2.97 0.46 -10.92
CA GLY A 31 2.02 -0.56 -11.38
C GLY A 31 0.94 -0.93 -10.37
N PHE A 32 0.96 -0.38 -9.14
CA PHE A 32 -0.14 -0.53 -8.18
C PHE A 32 -1.21 0.54 -8.43
N LYS A 33 -2.48 0.13 -8.42
CA LYS A 33 -3.64 1.02 -8.58
C LYS A 33 -4.68 0.77 -7.49
N SER A 34 -5.40 1.81 -7.09
CA SER A 34 -6.50 1.71 -6.12
C SER A 34 -7.77 1.15 -6.78
N VAL A 35 -8.74 0.69 -5.98
CA VAL A 35 -10.04 0.23 -6.50
C VAL A 35 -10.73 1.30 -7.36
N PRO A 36 -10.81 2.58 -6.95
CA PRO A 36 -11.44 3.63 -7.77
C PRO A 36 -10.74 3.85 -9.12
N ALA A 37 -9.40 3.78 -9.14
CA ALA A 37 -8.64 3.91 -10.38
C ALA A 37 -8.94 2.75 -11.35
N ILE A 38 -8.97 1.52 -10.84
CA ILE A 38 -9.26 0.32 -11.65
C ILE A 38 -10.72 0.32 -12.13
N SER A 39 -11.67 0.74 -11.28
CA SER A 39 -13.07 0.83 -11.67
C SER A 39 -13.27 1.89 -12.77
N SER A 40 -12.59 3.03 -12.66
CA SER A 40 -12.62 4.07 -13.69
C SER A 40 -12.04 3.59 -15.02
N GLU A 41 -10.97 2.78 -14.99
CA GLU A 41 -10.35 2.25 -16.20
C GLU A 41 -11.17 1.15 -16.87
N THR A 42 -11.84 0.32 -16.07
CA THR A 42 -12.63 -0.82 -16.58
C THR A 42 -14.09 -0.47 -16.87
N GLY A 43 -14.57 0.70 -16.45
CA GLY A 43 -15.97 1.11 -16.55
C GLY A 43 -16.92 0.33 -15.62
N MET A 44 -16.37 -0.44 -14.68
CA MET A 44 -17.14 -1.24 -13.73
C MET A 44 -17.48 -0.45 -12.47
N SER A 45 -18.50 -0.88 -11.73
CA SER A 45 -18.74 -0.28 -10.40
C SER A 45 -17.63 -0.65 -9.42
N GLU A 46 -17.34 0.22 -8.45
CA GLU A 46 -16.35 -0.05 -7.40
C GLU A 46 -16.66 -1.32 -6.61
N THR A 47 -17.96 -1.59 -6.36
CA THR A 47 -18.40 -2.80 -5.64
C THR A 47 -18.04 -4.07 -6.41
N GLN A 48 -18.32 -4.10 -7.72
CA GLN A 48 -17.96 -5.24 -8.57
C GLN A 48 -16.45 -5.36 -8.71
N THR A 49 -15.75 -4.24 -8.93
CA THR A 49 -14.29 -4.20 -9.02
C THR A 49 -13.65 -4.78 -7.78
N ARG A 50 -14.11 -4.38 -6.58
CA ARG A 50 -13.63 -4.92 -5.29
C ARG A 50 -13.88 -6.42 -5.17
N ARG A 51 -15.04 -6.91 -5.62
CA ARG A 51 -15.36 -8.34 -5.62
C ARG A 51 -14.39 -9.12 -6.50
N TYR A 52 -14.18 -8.68 -7.74
CA TYR A 52 -13.28 -9.37 -8.67
C TYR A 52 -11.81 -9.29 -8.27
N LEU A 53 -11.35 -8.15 -7.73
CA LEU A 53 -9.99 -8.03 -7.23
C LEU A 53 -9.71 -9.00 -6.07
N ARG A 54 -10.67 -9.21 -5.16
CA ARG A 54 -10.52 -10.21 -4.08
C ARG A 54 -10.37 -11.62 -4.62
N GLU A 55 -11.16 -12.00 -5.62
CA GLU A 55 -11.03 -13.31 -6.27
C GLU A 55 -9.71 -13.42 -7.05
N ALA A 56 -9.29 -12.36 -7.75
CA ALA A 56 -8.02 -12.32 -8.48
C ALA A 56 -6.80 -12.43 -7.55
N VAL A 57 -6.86 -11.85 -6.34
CA VAL A 57 -5.84 -12.01 -5.30
C VAL A 57 -5.79 -13.45 -4.80
N LYS A 58 -6.94 -14.09 -4.54
CA LYS A 58 -6.99 -15.52 -4.17
C LYS A 58 -6.39 -16.42 -5.25
N LEU A 59 -6.61 -16.09 -6.51
CA LEU A 59 -6.08 -16.81 -7.67
C LEU A 59 -4.61 -16.47 -7.97
N GLY A 60 -3.98 -15.56 -7.22
CA GLY A 60 -2.60 -15.14 -7.43
C GLY A 60 -2.36 -14.32 -8.70
N LEU A 61 -3.43 -13.85 -9.36
CA LEU A 61 -3.36 -13.03 -10.57
C LEU A 61 -3.00 -11.57 -10.26
N VAL A 62 -3.28 -11.15 -9.02
CA VAL A 62 -3.12 -9.77 -8.56
C VAL A 62 -2.48 -9.77 -7.18
N GLU A 63 -1.51 -8.89 -6.96
CA GLU A 63 -0.91 -8.60 -5.66
C GLU A 63 -1.68 -7.48 -4.95
N GLU A 64 -2.06 -7.69 -3.69
CA GLU A 64 -2.63 -6.66 -2.81
C GLU A 64 -1.54 -6.09 -1.89
N ARG A 65 -1.43 -4.76 -1.84
CA ARG A 65 -0.64 -4.04 -0.83
C ARG A 65 -1.48 -3.01 -0.12
N LYS A 66 -1.39 -2.97 1.21
CA LYS A 66 -2.02 -1.94 2.03
C LYS A 66 -1.01 -0.81 2.23
N LEU A 67 -1.34 0.36 1.71
CA LEU A 67 -0.51 1.55 1.76
C LEU A 67 -1.23 2.65 2.54
N LYS A 68 -0.50 3.43 3.33
CA LYS A 68 -1.03 4.63 3.97
C LYS A 68 -1.09 5.75 2.95
N VAL A 69 -2.29 6.07 2.50
CA VAL A 69 -2.56 7.20 1.59
C VAL A 69 -3.18 8.35 2.36
N VAL A 70 -2.88 9.57 1.93
CA VAL A 70 -3.49 10.79 2.46
C VAL A 70 -4.88 10.93 1.86
N ALA A 71 -5.91 11.00 2.71
CA ALA A 71 -7.24 11.47 2.31
C ALA A 71 -7.59 12.71 3.14
N GLY A 72 -7.56 13.87 2.50
CA GLY A 72 -7.70 15.16 3.20
C GLY A 72 -6.51 15.43 4.13
N ASN A 73 -6.77 15.59 5.43
CA ASN A 73 -5.74 15.85 6.45
C ASN A 73 -5.39 14.61 7.31
N LYS A 74 -5.80 13.41 6.87
CA LYS A 74 -5.62 12.16 7.62
C LYS A 74 -5.04 11.07 6.73
N LEU A 75 -4.23 10.20 7.32
CA LEU A 75 -3.69 9.01 6.67
C LEU A 75 -4.62 7.82 6.90
N TYR A 76 -4.98 7.15 5.80
CA TYR A 76 -5.81 5.96 5.84
C TYR A 76 -5.09 4.79 5.16
N PRO A 77 -5.15 3.58 5.74
CA PRO A 77 -4.72 2.40 5.02
C PRO A 77 -5.68 2.13 3.86
N SER A 78 -5.15 2.10 2.65
CA SER A 78 -5.90 1.77 1.43
C SER A 78 -5.23 0.65 0.66
N ALA A 79 -6.05 -0.30 0.21
CA ALA A 79 -5.59 -1.42 -0.60
C ALA A 79 -5.34 -0.97 -2.04
N HIS A 80 -4.14 -1.29 -2.53
CA HIS A 80 -3.73 -1.11 -3.91
C HIS A 80 -3.38 -2.45 -4.52
N PHE A 81 -3.60 -2.57 -5.82
CA PHE A 81 -3.57 -3.82 -6.56
C PHE A 81 -2.63 -3.70 -7.75
N LYS A 82 -1.82 -4.72 -7.99
CA LYS A 82 -0.95 -4.82 -9.17
C LYS A 82 -1.17 -6.15 -9.86
N ILE A 83 -1.30 -6.12 -11.18
CA ILE A 83 -1.39 -7.35 -11.98
C ILE A 83 -0.04 -8.07 -11.92
N CYS A 84 -0.06 -9.34 -11.52
CA CYS A 84 1.11 -10.19 -11.55
C CYS A 84 1.32 -10.65 -13.00
N SER A 85 2.29 -10.09 -13.71
CA SER A 85 2.62 -10.50 -15.09
C SER A 85 3.17 -11.94 -15.20
N SER A 86 3.28 -12.66 -14.09
CA SER A 86 3.73 -14.06 -14.05
C SER A 86 2.54 -15.02 -14.06
N GLN A 87 1.83 -15.08 -15.18
CA GLN A 87 1.12 -16.30 -15.53
C GLN A 87 2.21 -17.32 -15.93
N LYS A 88 2.80 -18.02 -14.96
CA LYS A 88 3.53 -19.26 -15.26
C LYS A 88 2.50 -20.21 -15.86
N ARG A 89 2.43 -20.25 -17.20
CA ARG A 89 1.83 -21.37 -17.92
C ARG A 89 2.71 -22.58 -17.60
N SER A 90 2.37 -23.29 -16.53
CA SER A 90 2.79 -24.68 -16.41
C SER A 90 1.94 -25.46 -17.41
N ALA A 91 2.62 -25.93 -18.45
CA ALA A 91 2.11 -26.82 -19.48
C ALA A 91 1.64 -28.16 -18.89
#